data_AF-A0A1J5JL66-F1
#
_entry.id   AF-A0A1J5JL66-F1
#
_cell.length_a   1.000
_cell.length_b   1.000
_cell.length_c   1.000
_cell.angle_alpha   90.00
_cell.angle_beta   90.00
_cell.angle_gamma   90.00
#
_symmetry.space_group_name_H-M   'P 1'
#
loop_
_entity.id
_entity.type
_entity.pdbx_description
1 polymer ?
#
loop_
_entity_poly.entity_id
_entity_poly.type
_entity_poly.pdbx_seq_one_letter_code
_entity_poly.pdbx_strand_id
1 'polypeptide(L)'
;MDIGESLVGSYFKYVLGCKIVVYNCHLDGGGELDVVALDPDGKKIYLCEVATHLRGLLYGDSNAATVERVSHKIKRAAAFAAANFPDREPVFMLWAPAVSRRLVQDLLRLQPDPGTQKITLKFIFNHDYTAYIRRLRDIARQNIKTTDEPAFRLLQILEHLR
;
A
#
# COMPACT_ATOMS: atom_id res chain seq x y z
N MET A 1 -2.66 6.22 12.79
CA MET A 1 -2.28 5.01 12.04
C MET A 1 -3.34 3.96 12.26
N ASP A 2 -4.10 3.65 11.22
CA ASP A 2 -5.02 2.51 11.20
C ASP A 2 -4.27 1.16 11.27
N ILE A 3 -4.95 0.09 11.67
CA ILE A 3 -4.34 -1.25 11.70
C ILE A 3 -3.92 -1.74 10.30
N GLY A 4 -4.66 -1.34 9.26
CA GLY A 4 -4.33 -1.60 7.87
C GLY A 4 -3.04 -0.96 7.44
N GLU A 5 -2.89 0.34 7.73
CA GLU A 5 -1.63 1.07 7.52
C GLU A 5 -0.49 0.38 8.25
N SER A 6 -0.67 0.03 9.53
CA SER A 6 0.35 -0.64 10.33
C SER A 6 0.77 -1.99 9.73
N LEU A 7 -0.18 -2.79 9.21
CA LEU A 7 0.13 -4.04 8.50
C LEU A 7 0.98 -3.79 7.24
N VAL A 8 0.59 -2.81 6.43
CA VAL A 8 1.28 -2.48 5.18
C VAL A 8 2.67 -1.90 5.46
N GLY A 9 2.80 -0.96 6.40
CA GLY A 9 4.08 -0.41 6.81
C GLY A 9 5.01 -1.46 7.41
N SER A 10 4.47 -2.38 8.22
CA SER A 10 5.21 -3.55 8.73
C SER A 10 5.73 -4.44 7.60
N TYR A 11 4.96 -4.63 6.52
CA TYR A 11 5.45 -5.34 5.33
C TYR A 11 6.66 -4.66 4.72
N PHE A 12 6.62 -3.34 4.52
CA PHE A 12 7.77 -2.60 4.01
C PHE A 12 8.98 -2.72 4.95
N LYS A 13 8.78 -2.54 6.25
CA LYS A 13 9.85 -2.56 7.26
C LYS A 13 10.52 -3.94 7.38
N TYR A 14 9.73 -5.00 7.54
CA TYR A 14 10.25 -6.32 7.92
C TYR A 14 10.41 -7.29 6.75
N VAL A 15 9.60 -7.19 5.71
CA VAL A 15 9.68 -8.09 4.54
C VAL A 15 10.57 -7.47 3.46
N LEU A 16 10.39 -6.18 3.16
CA LEU A 16 11.20 -5.51 2.15
C LEU A 16 12.46 -4.85 2.73
N GLY A 17 12.59 -4.72 4.05
CA GLY A 17 13.77 -4.12 4.68
C GLY A 17 13.85 -2.60 4.53
N CYS A 18 12.73 -1.94 4.23
CA CYS A 18 12.66 -0.48 4.15
C CYS A 18 12.97 0.14 5.51
N LYS A 19 14.02 0.96 5.58
CA LYS A 19 14.42 1.66 6.83
C LYS A 19 13.58 2.91 7.08
N ILE A 20 13.01 3.49 6.02
CA ILE A 20 12.17 4.68 6.09
C ILE A 20 10.76 4.26 5.67
N VAL A 21 9.83 4.33 6.63
CA VAL A 21 8.40 4.13 6.44
C VAL A 21 7.70 5.27 7.19
N VAL A 22 6.88 6.04 6.47
CA VAL A 22 6.15 7.20 6.96
C VAL A 22 4.66 6.92 6.77
N TYR A 23 3.86 7.27 7.77
CA TYR A 23 2.43 7.04 7.80
C TYR A 23 1.66 8.36 7.72
N ASN A 24 0.44 8.34 7.17
CA ASN A 24 -0.45 9.51 7.09
C ASN A 24 0.26 10.76 6.50
N CYS A 25 0.95 10.57 5.38
CA CYS A 25 1.70 11.63 4.72
C CYS A 25 0.74 12.59 4.02
N HIS A 26 0.60 13.80 4.56
CA HIS A 26 -0.29 14.82 4.03
C HIS A 26 0.29 15.45 2.76
N LEU A 27 -0.57 15.70 1.77
CA LEU A 27 -0.18 16.26 0.48
C LEU A 27 -0.52 17.75 0.40
N ASP A 28 0.35 18.52 -0.25
CA ASP A 28 0.06 19.91 -0.60
C ASP A 28 -1.14 19.96 -1.55
N GLY A 29 -2.16 20.75 -1.20
CA GLY A 29 -3.43 20.81 -1.94
C GLY A 29 -4.49 19.81 -1.48
N GLY A 30 -4.23 19.05 -0.41
CA GLY A 30 -5.23 18.25 0.29
C GLY A 30 -5.24 16.77 -0.07
N GLY A 31 -5.63 15.96 0.92
CA GLY A 31 -5.54 14.51 0.89
C GLY A 31 -4.25 13.98 1.53
N GLU A 32 -4.14 12.66 1.58
CA GLU A 32 -3.03 11.97 2.23
C GLU A 32 -2.63 10.72 1.45
N LEU A 33 -1.41 10.25 1.72
CA LEU A 33 -0.92 8.91 1.42
C LEU A 33 -0.80 8.14 2.73
N ASP A 34 -1.47 6.99 2.80
CA ASP A 34 -1.58 6.20 4.02
C ASP A 34 -0.21 5.69 4.49
N VAL A 35 0.60 5.17 3.54
CA VAL A 35 1.97 4.70 3.80
C VAL A 35 2.90 5.13 2.68
N VAL A 36 4.01 5.77 3.03
CA VAL A 36 5.11 6.08 2.12
C VAL A 36 6.37 5.36 2.60
N ALA A 37 7.02 4.60 1.71
CA ALA A 37 8.23 3.87 2.07
C ALA A 37 9.32 4.05 1.03
N LEU A 38 10.56 4.22 1.48
CA LEU A 38 11.73 4.23 0.61
C LEU A 38 12.29 2.81 0.50
N ASP A 39 12.54 2.35 -0.73
CA ASP A 39 13.18 1.05 -0.91
C ASP A 39 14.59 1.00 -0.28
N PRO A 40 15.13 -0.19 0.02
CA PRO A 40 16.43 -0.31 0.68
C PRO A 40 17.60 0.31 -0.09
N ASP A 41 17.51 0.30 -1.43
CA ASP A 41 18.56 0.81 -2.33
C ASP A 41 18.42 2.32 -2.59
N GLY A 42 17.37 2.96 -2.09
CA GLY A 42 17.00 4.34 -2.38
C GLY A 42 16.52 4.58 -3.81
N LYS A 43 16.25 3.58 -4.63
CA LYS A 43 15.88 3.79 -6.04
C LYS A 43 14.39 4.07 -6.19
N LYS A 44 13.56 3.38 -5.41
CA LYS A 44 12.10 3.48 -5.49
C LYS A 44 11.49 4.16 -4.28
N ILE A 45 10.43 4.92 -4.54
CA ILE A 45 9.53 5.42 -3.51
C ILE A 45 8.16 4.75 -3.68
N TYR A 46 7.72 4.04 -2.65
CA TYR A 46 6.40 3.41 -2.60
C TYR A 46 5.40 4.38 -2.00
N LEU A 47 4.31 4.64 -2.71
CA LEU A 47 3.24 5.55 -2.32
C LEU A 47 1.95 4.74 -2.21
N CYS A 48 1.54 4.41 -1.00
CA CYS A 48 0.48 3.44 -0.76
C CYS A 48 -0.81 4.11 -0.33
N GLU A 49 -1.89 3.63 -0.91
CA GLU A 49 -3.25 3.72 -0.41
C GLU A 49 -3.65 2.37 0.18
N VAL A 50 -4.30 2.38 1.34
CA VAL A 50 -4.67 1.19 2.10
C VAL A 50 -6.15 1.25 2.45
N ALA A 51 -6.92 0.33 1.87
CA ALA A 51 -8.34 0.21 2.12
C ALA A 51 -8.67 -1.18 2.68
N THR A 52 -8.91 -1.28 3.98
CA THR A 52 -9.12 -2.56 4.70
C THR A 52 -10.60 -2.98 4.82
N HIS A 53 -11.49 -2.44 4.00
CA HIS A 53 -12.91 -2.79 4.02
C HIS A 53 -13.14 -4.27 3.69
N LEU A 54 -13.67 -5.02 4.67
CA LEU A 54 -13.94 -6.46 4.51
C LEU A 54 -15.20 -6.76 3.71
N ARG A 55 -16.09 -5.77 3.54
CA ARG A 55 -17.32 -5.89 2.73
C ARG A 55 -17.10 -5.54 1.26
N GLY A 56 -15.85 -5.33 0.85
CA GLY A 56 -15.48 -4.91 -0.49
C GLY A 56 -15.05 -3.45 -0.55
N LEU A 57 -14.07 -3.17 -1.42
CA LEU A 57 -13.70 -1.81 -1.79
C LEU A 57 -14.82 -1.19 -2.64
N LEU A 58 -15.48 -0.17 -2.12
CA LEU A 58 -16.41 0.66 -2.88
C LEU A 58 -16.37 2.08 -2.31
N TYR A 59 -15.99 3.04 -3.13
CA TYR A 59 -16.12 4.45 -2.78
C TYR A 59 -17.36 5.04 -3.43
N GLY A 60 -18.25 5.60 -2.61
CA GLY A 60 -19.56 6.06 -3.06
C GLY A 60 -20.45 4.88 -3.47
N ASP A 61 -21.31 5.10 -4.46
CA ASP A 61 -22.39 4.17 -4.79
C ASP A 61 -22.10 3.29 -6.02
N SER A 62 -20.90 3.38 -6.62
CA SER A 62 -20.59 2.61 -7.83
C SER A 62 -19.09 2.30 -8.04
N ASN A 63 -18.84 1.28 -8.86
CA ASN A 63 -17.48 0.96 -9.34
C ASN A 63 -16.87 2.14 -10.11
N ALA A 64 -17.66 2.85 -10.91
CA ALA A 64 -17.18 3.99 -11.68
C ALA A 64 -16.66 5.11 -10.77
N ALA A 65 -17.42 5.45 -9.71
CA ALA A 65 -17.00 6.42 -8.70
C ALA A 65 -15.72 5.96 -7.96
N THR A 66 -15.60 4.66 -7.71
CA THR A 66 -14.40 4.07 -7.10
C THR A 66 -13.18 4.23 -8.00
N VAL A 67 -13.31 3.89 -9.28
CA VAL A 67 -12.24 4.01 -10.28
C VAL A 67 -11.82 5.47 -10.46
N GLU A 68 -12.77 6.40 -10.53
CA GLU A 68 -12.50 7.83 -10.64
C GLU A 68 -11.69 8.34 -9.43
N ARG A 69 -12.11 8.01 -8.21
CA ARG A 69 -11.38 8.40 -7.00
C ARG A 69 -9.97 7.81 -6.94
N VAL A 70 -9.81 6.54 -7.31
CA VAL A 70 -8.49 5.89 -7.37
C VAL A 70 -7.61 6.57 -8.43
N SER A 71 -8.16 6.92 -9.60
CA SER A 71 -7.45 7.69 -10.63
C SER A 71 -6.97 9.04 -10.10
N HIS A 72 -7.79 9.74 -9.32
CA HIS A 72 -7.39 11.01 -8.69
C HIS A 72 -6.28 10.80 -7.64
N LYS A 73 -6.34 9.74 -6.84
CA LYS A 73 -5.28 9.37 -5.89
C LYS A 73 -3.96 9.07 -6.60
N ILE A 74 -4.00 8.33 -7.72
CA ILE A 74 -2.82 8.05 -8.56
C ILE A 74 -2.18 9.36 -9.07
N LYS A 75 -2.99 10.28 -9.60
CA LYS A 75 -2.50 11.57 -10.12
C LYS A 75 -1.84 12.40 -9.03
N ARG A 76 -2.44 12.46 -7.83
CA ARG A 76 -1.86 13.17 -6.68
C ARG A 76 -0.55 12.53 -6.23
N ALA A 77 -0.49 11.20 -6.13
CA ALA A 77 0.73 10.48 -5.77
C ALA A 77 1.85 10.73 -6.79
N ALA A 78 1.53 10.73 -8.10
CA ALA A 78 2.49 11.03 -9.16
C ALA A 78 3.04 12.46 -9.05
N ALA A 79 2.17 13.45 -8.81
CA ALA A 79 2.58 14.84 -8.61
C ALA A 79 3.46 15.00 -7.37
N PHE A 80 3.09 14.37 -6.25
CA PHE A 80 3.86 14.36 -5.02
C PHE A 80 5.26 13.77 -5.22
N ALA A 81 5.36 12.61 -5.88
CA ALA A 81 6.64 12.00 -6.22
C ALA A 81 7.49 12.89 -7.10
N ALA A 82 6.92 13.47 -8.16
CA ALA A 82 7.66 14.32 -9.08
C ALA A 82 8.22 15.58 -8.39
N ALA A 83 7.49 16.15 -7.42
CA ALA A 83 7.92 17.33 -6.70
C ALA A 83 8.98 17.03 -5.62
N ASN A 84 8.85 15.92 -4.89
CA ASN A 84 9.65 15.65 -3.70
C ASN A 84 10.75 14.61 -3.91
N PHE A 85 10.61 13.76 -4.92
CA PHE A 85 11.50 12.63 -5.22
C PHE A 85 11.77 12.51 -6.73
N PRO A 86 12.21 13.59 -7.42
CA PRO A 86 12.34 13.61 -8.87
C PRO A 86 13.31 12.56 -9.43
N ASP A 87 14.33 12.18 -8.66
CA ASP A 87 15.37 11.24 -9.07
C ASP A 87 15.05 9.78 -8.70
N ARG A 88 13.85 9.51 -8.19
CA ARG A 88 13.44 8.16 -7.75
C ARG A 88 12.34 7.64 -8.66
N GLU A 89 12.26 6.31 -8.77
CA GLU A 89 11.19 5.60 -9.47
C GLU A 89 9.95 5.51 -8.57
N PRO A 90 8.84 6.21 -8.87
CA PRO A 90 7.68 6.15 -8.00
C PRO A 90 6.81 4.94 -8.33
N VAL A 91 6.29 4.30 -7.28
CA VAL A 91 5.40 3.15 -7.36
C VAL A 91 4.16 3.44 -6.52
N PHE A 92 3.03 3.71 -7.18
CA PHE A 92 1.74 3.79 -6.51
C PHE A 92 1.22 2.39 -6.22
N MET A 93 0.78 2.16 -4.98
CA MET A 93 0.22 0.88 -4.56
C MET A 93 -1.16 1.06 -3.94
N LEU A 94 -2.14 0.26 -4.37
CA LEU A 94 -3.43 0.17 -3.68
C LEU A 94 -3.57 -1.20 -3.04
N TRP A 95 -3.75 -1.23 -1.72
CA TRP A 95 -3.88 -2.44 -0.92
C TRP A 95 -5.31 -2.61 -0.47
N ALA A 96 -5.94 -3.73 -0.84
CA ALA A 96 -7.29 -4.04 -0.39
C ALA A 96 -7.53 -5.56 -0.25
N PRO A 97 -8.00 -6.05 0.91
CA PRO A 97 -8.20 -7.47 1.14
C PRO A 97 -9.40 -8.04 0.39
N ALA A 98 -10.40 -7.22 0.09
CA ALA A 98 -11.64 -7.64 -0.56
C ALA A 98 -12.03 -6.64 -1.67
N VAL A 99 -11.97 -7.09 -2.92
CA VAL A 99 -12.33 -6.30 -4.11
C VAL A 99 -13.12 -7.19 -5.07
N SER A 100 -14.27 -6.71 -5.53
CA SER A 100 -15.11 -7.47 -6.47
C SER A 100 -14.40 -7.71 -7.80
N ARG A 101 -14.65 -8.85 -8.46
CA ARG A 101 -14.03 -9.20 -9.74
C ARG A 101 -14.20 -8.09 -10.79
N ARG A 102 -15.40 -7.51 -10.88
CA ARG A 102 -15.70 -6.42 -11.81
C ARG A 102 -14.85 -5.18 -11.52
N LEU A 103 -14.76 -4.77 -10.25
CA LEU A 103 -13.97 -3.61 -9.87
C LEU A 103 -12.46 -3.84 -10.10
N VAL A 104 -11.95 -5.05 -9.85
CA VAL A 104 -10.56 -5.40 -10.17
C VAL A 104 -10.29 -5.18 -11.67
N GLN A 105 -11.17 -5.66 -12.55
CA GLN A 105 -11.03 -5.46 -13.98
C GLN A 105 -11.06 -3.97 -14.36
N ASP A 106 -11.98 -3.20 -13.77
CA ASP A 106 -12.10 -1.77 -14.06
C ASP A 106 -10.85 -0.98 -13.57
N LEU A 107 -10.30 -1.32 -12.40
CA LEU A 107 -9.09 -0.69 -11.86
C LEU A 107 -7.84 -1.05 -12.66
N LEU A 108 -7.72 -2.29 -13.14
CA LEU A 108 -6.58 -2.71 -13.97
C LEU A 108 -6.51 -1.93 -15.30
N ARG A 109 -7.64 -1.42 -15.81
CA ARG A 109 -7.65 -0.53 -16.99
C ARG A 109 -7.07 0.85 -16.72
N LEU A 110 -6.84 1.23 -15.47
CA LEU A 110 -6.07 2.43 -15.13
C LEU A 110 -4.57 2.26 -15.38
N GLN A 111 -4.11 1.02 -15.64
CA GLN A 111 -2.73 0.80 -16.03
C GLN A 111 -2.49 1.45 -17.40
N PRO A 112 -1.52 2.37 -17.48
CA PRO A 112 -1.20 3.07 -18.71
C PRO A 112 -0.53 2.15 -19.72
N ASP A 113 -0.49 2.59 -20.96
CA ASP A 113 0.37 1.98 -21.97
C ASP A 113 1.84 2.10 -21.54
N PRO A 114 2.66 1.04 -21.75
CA PRO A 114 4.08 1.05 -21.44
C PRO A 114 4.79 2.29 -22.03
N GLY A 115 5.44 3.08 -21.18
CA GLY A 115 6.25 4.25 -21.59
C GLY A 115 5.55 5.61 -21.49
N THR A 116 4.26 5.68 -21.15
CA THR A 116 3.51 6.94 -21.10
C THR A 116 3.39 7.57 -19.71
N GLN A 117 3.50 6.78 -18.64
CA GLN A 117 3.28 7.25 -17.27
C GLN A 117 4.56 7.26 -16.45
N LYS A 118 4.77 8.35 -15.70
CA LYS A 118 5.92 8.58 -14.82
C LYS A 118 5.85 7.80 -13.49
N ILE A 119 4.78 7.02 -13.26
CA ILE A 119 4.57 6.26 -12.02
C ILE A 119 4.12 4.83 -12.35
N THR A 120 4.72 3.86 -11.66
CA THR A 120 4.34 2.44 -11.78
C THR A 120 3.12 2.17 -10.91
N LEU A 121 2.11 1.47 -11.43
CA LEU A 121 0.92 1.10 -10.66
C LEU A 121 0.98 -0.36 -10.24
N LYS A 122 0.77 -0.62 -8.95
CA LYS A 122 0.71 -1.97 -8.40
C LYS A 122 -0.51 -2.15 -7.51
N PHE A 123 -1.41 -3.03 -7.93
CA PHE A 123 -2.64 -3.32 -7.20
C PHE A 123 -2.48 -4.62 -6.41
N ILE A 124 -2.65 -4.55 -5.09
CA ILE A 124 -2.52 -5.68 -4.17
C ILE A 124 -3.92 -6.04 -3.65
N PHE A 125 -4.60 -6.92 -4.38
CA PHE A 125 -5.98 -7.28 -4.11
C PHE A 125 -6.14 -8.73 -3.70
N ASN A 126 -7.13 -9.03 -2.86
CA ASN A 126 -7.64 -10.39 -2.63
C ASN A 126 -6.52 -11.40 -2.27
N HIS A 127 -6.21 -12.31 -3.19
CA HIS A 127 -5.18 -13.35 -3.00
C HIS A 127 -3.78 -12.78 -2.91
N ASP A 128 -3.47 -11.70 -3.65
CA ASP A 128 -2.17 -11.02 -3.52
C ASP A 128 -2.07 -10.40 -2.14
N TYR A 129 -3.10 -9.69 -1.67
CA TYR A 129 -3.12 -9.17 -0.31
C TYR A 129 -2.88 -10.27 0.72
N THR A 130 -3.59 -11.40 0.59
CA THR A 130 -3.41 -12.57 1.47
C THR A 130 -1.97 -13.10 1.43
N ALA A 131 -1.38 -13.22 0.24
CA ALA A 131 -0.01 -13.72 0.09
C ALA A 131 1.02 -12.79 0.74
N TYR A 132 0.85 -11.47 0.62
CA TYR A 132 1.73 -10.50 1.25
C TYR A 132 1.63 -10.55 2.78
N ILE A 133 0.41 -10.63 3.33
CA ILE A 133 0.21 -10.76 4.78
C ILE A 133 0.75 -12.09 5.31
N ARG A 134 0.63 -13.20 4.56
CA ARG A 134 1.25 -14.48 4.94
C ARG A 134 2.77 -14.38 5.05
N ARG A 135 3.43 -13.74 4.07
CA ARG A 135 4.88 -13.50 4.16
C ARG A 135 5.24 -12.67 5.40
N LEU A 136 4.44 -11.65 5.73
CA LEU A 136 4.65 -10.86 6.95
C LEU A 136 4.53 -11.72 8.22
N ARG A 137 3.51 -12.60 8.27
CA ARG A 137 3.33 -13.56 9.38
C ARG A 137 4.49 -14.53 9.51
N ASP A 138 5.03 -15.03 8.40
CA ASP A 138 6.19 -15.92 8.43
C ASP A 138 7.42 -15.23 9.02
N ILE A 139 7.65 -13.96 8.70
CA ILE A 139 8.70 -13.15 9.33
C ILE A 139 8.40 -12.88 10.81
N ALA A 140 7.14 -12.60 11.17
CA ALA A 140 6.74 -12.41 12.57
C ALA A 140 6.92 -13.68 13.43
N ARG A 141 6.73 -14.87 12.86
CA ARG A 141 6.98 -16.15 13.52
C ARG A 141 8.47 -16.35 13.84
N GLN A 142 9.37 -15.88 12.99
CA GLN A 142 10.81 -16.06 13.17
C GLN A 142 11.44 -14.95 14.02
N ASN A 143 10.86 -13.76 14.02
CA ASN A 143 11.37 -12.61 14.73
C ASN A 143 10.67 -12.47 16.09
N ILE A 144 11.38 -12.79 17.18
CA ILE A 144 10.86 -12.67 18.55
C ILE A 144 11.22 -11.36 19.24
N LYS A 145 12.01 -10.49 18.59
CA LYS A 145 12.41 -9.21 19.19
C LYS A 145 11.19 -8.30 19.28
N THR A 146 10.99 -7.66 20.43
CA THR A 146 9.93 -6.68 20.59
C THR A 146 10.10 -5.54 19.59
N THR A 147 8.98 -5.09 19.02
CA THR A 147 8.95 -3.99 18.07
C THR A 147 7.90 -2.96 18.47
N ASP A 148 8.04 -1.77 17.91
CA ASP A 148 7.15 -0.63 18.06
C ASP A 148 6.01 -0.61 17.01
N GLU A 149 5.99 -1.56 16.08
CA GLU A 149 4.96 -1.67 15.04
C GLU A 149 3.77 -2.49 15.54
N PRO A 150 2.59 -1.87 15.81
CA PRO A 150 1.50 -2.54 16.51
C PRO A 150 0.98 -3.79 15.79
N ALA A 151 0.78 -3.71 14.47
CA ALA A 151 0.32 -4.86 13.70
C ALA A 151 1.34 -6.00 13.67
N PHE A 152 2.62 -5.69 13.46
CA PHE A 152 3.65 -6.72 13.47
C PHE A 152 3.78 -7.37 14.86
N ARG A 153 3.72 -6.56 15.92
CA ARG A 153 3.76 -7.07 17.30
C ARG A 153 2.57 -7.98 17.60
N LEU A 154 1.37 -7.61 17.14
CA LEU A 154 0.19 -8.47 17.24
C LEU A 154 0.42 -9.81 16.52
N LEU A 155 0.96 -9.78 15.30
CA LEU A 155 1.27 -11.01 14.56
C LEU A 155 2.30 -11.87 15.30
N GLN A 156 3.37 -11.29 15.85
CA GLN A 156 4.35 -12.03 16.65
C GLN A 156 3.67 -12.74 17.82
N ILE A 157 2.78 -12.07 18.55
CA ILE A 157 2.04 -12.65 19.67
C ILE A 157 1.18 -13.82 19.18
N LEU A 158 0.37 -13.61 18.14
CA LEU A 158 -0.53 -14.63 17.60
C LEU A 158 0.21 -15.87 17.11
N GLU A 159 1.39 -15.72 16.51
CA GLU A 159 2.21 -16.85 16.03
C GLU A 159 2.90 -17.65 17.15
N HIS A 160 2.89 -17.16 18.40
CA HIS A 160 3.55 -17.79 19.54
C HIS A 160 2.61 -18.13 20.71
N LEU A 161 1.29 -18.04 20.52
CA LEU A 161 0.32 -18.55 21.49
C LEU A 161 0.48 -20.08 21.66
N ARG A 162 0.21 -20.58 22.86
CA ARG A 162 0.34 -22.00 23.24
C ARG A 162 -1.02 -22.68 23.40
#